data_AF-X1VYK5-F1
#
_entry.id   AF-X1VYK5-F1
#
_cell.length_a   1.000
_cell.length_b   1.000
_cell.length_c   1.000
_cell.angle_alpha   90.00
_cell.angle_beta   90.00
_cell.angle_gamma   90.00
#
_symmetry.space_group_name_H-M   'P 1'
#
loop_
_entity.id
_entity.type
_entity.pdbx_description
1 polymer ?
#
loop_
_entity_poly.entity_id
_entity_poly.type
_entity_poly.pdbx_seq_one_letter_code
_entity_poly.pdbx_strand_id
1 'polypeptide(L)'
;MGIGGGHLPHAARKNVDLTFLILDNNTYGLTKGQSSPTTPRGCITKTSPYGSPEDSLDALPILLAYDVSFVARTTSLRIEEISAVVSKAMQHPGFSVVHILSPCVTFPVLKQKALRERT
;
A
#
# COMPACT_ATOMS: atom_id res chain seq x y z
N MET A 1 -0.18 -6.68 -1.44
CA MET A 1 0.41 -6.92 -2.77
C MET A 1 1.21 -8.22 -2.90
N GLY A 2 1.52 -8.94 -1.80
CA GLY A 2 2.20 -10.25 -1.88
C GLY A 2 1.18 -11.37 -2.16
N ILE A 3 0.94 -12.22 -1.16
CA ILE A 3 0.01 -13.36 -1.26
C ILE A 3 -1.39 -12.98 -1.80
N GLY A 4 -1.94 -11.84 -1.36
CA GLY A 4 -3.27 -11.39 -1.80
C GLY A 4 -3.32 -10.72 -3.18
N GLY A 5 -2.18 -10.59 -3.88
CA GLY A 5 -2.09 -9.85 -5.14
C GLY A 5 -3.02 -10.40 -6.24
N GLY A 6 -3.18 -11.72 -6.31
CA GLY A 6 -4.05 -12.35 -7.30
C GLY A 6 -5.55 -12.10 -7.11
N HIS A 7 -6.00 -11.70 -5.92
CA HIS A 7 -7.43 -11.53 -5.64
C HIS A 7 -7.95 -10.12 -6.00
N LEU A 8 -7.09 -9.10 -5.88
CA LEU A 8 -7.39 -7.71 -6.22
C LEU A 8 -7.98 -7.51 -7.63
N PRO A 9 -7.40 -8.05 -8.73
CA PRO A 9 -7.96 -7.85 -10.07
C PRO A 9 -9.36 -8.46 -10.22
N HIS A 10 -9.67 -9.54 -9.49
CA HIS A 10 -10.99 -10.16 -9.55
C HIS A 10 -12.04 -9.39 -8.76
N ALA A 11 -11.67 -8.78 -7.63
CA ALA A 11 -12.54 -7.87 -6.89
C ALA A 11 -12.85 -6.61 -7.72
N ALA A 12 -11.82 -6.03 -8.36
CA ALA A 12 -11.95 -4.89 -9.26
C ALA A 12 -12.83 -5.21 -10.47
N ARG A 13 -12.57 -6.32 -11.18
CA ARG A 13 -13.39 -6.77 -12.32
C ARG A 13 -14.86 -6.99 -11.98
N LYS A 14 -15.16 -7.44 -10.76
CA LYS A 14 -16.55 -7.63 -10.29
C LYS A 14 -17.18 -6.33 -9.77
N ASN A 15 -16.39 -5.26 -9.63
CA ASN A 15 -16.76 -4.00 -9.01
C ASN A 15 -17.57 -4.18 -7.72
N VAL A 16 -17.09 -5.08 -6.84
CA VAL A 16 -17.76 -5.39 -5.58
C VAL A 16 -17.84 -4.13 -4.72
N ASP A 17 -19.03 -3.80 -4.21
CA ASP A 17 -19.25 -2.67 -3.30
C ASP A 17 -18.52 -2.89 -1.96
N LEU A 18 -17.25 -2.50 -1.94
CA LEU A 18 -16.29 -2.81 -0.88
C LEU A 18 -15.16 -1.78 -0.92
N THR A 19 -14.82 -1.25 0.26
CA THR A 19 -13.62 -0.44 0.44
C THR A 19 -12.46 -1.30 0.96
N PHE A 20 -11.36 -1.33 0.23
CA PHE A 20 -10.13 -2.03 0.59
C PHE A 20 -9.02 -1.03 0.95
N LEU A 21 -8.53 -1.11 2.19
CA LEU A 21 -7.46 -0.23 2.68
C LEU A 21 -6.11 -0.97 2.66
N ILE A 22 -5.18 -0.50 1.83
CA ILE A 22 -3.80 -1.02 1.82
C ILE A 22 -2.98 -0.18 2.80
N LEU A 23 -2.64 -0.75 3.95
CA LEU A 23 -1.70 -0.14 4.89
C LEU A 23 -0.26 -0.52 4.50
N ASP A 24 0.39 0.32 3.70
CA ASP A 24 1.75 0.05 3.21
C ASP A 24 2.81 0.66 4.12
N ASN A 25 3.56 -0.22 4.76
CA ASN A 25 4.68 0.08 5.63
C ASN A 25 6.04 -0.39 5.06
N ASN A 26 6.06 -0.84 3.80
CA ASN A 26 7.24 -1.34 3.08
C ASN A 26 7.95 -2.54 3.73
N THR A 27 7.31 -3.26 4.66
CA THR A 27 7.92 -4.43 5.32
C THR A 27 6.88 -5.38 5.91
N TYR A 28 7.23 -6.64 6.14
CA TYR A 28 6.40 -7.51 6.96
C TYR A 28 6.68 -7.30 8.45
N GLY A 29 6.03 -6.28 9.02
CA GLY A 29 6.25 -5.85 10.40
C GLY A 29 5.91 -6.94 11.43
N LEU A 30 4.75 -7.60 11.28
CA LEU A 30 4.29 -8.63 12.23
C LEU A 30 5.24 -9.83 12.31
N THR A 31 5.81 -10.25 11.18
CA THR A 31 6.76 -11.37 11.12
C THR A 31 8.21 -10.96 11.39
N LYS A 32 8.43 -9.74 11.88
CA LYS A 32 9.72 -9.18 12.31
C LYS A 32 10.64 -8.68 11.18
N GLY A 33 10.09 -7.98 10.19
CA GLY A 33 10.87 -7.09 9.32
C GLY A 33 11.48 -7.74 8.07
N GLN A 34 10.75 -8.64 7.42
CA GLN A 34 11.12 -9.15 6.09
C GLN A 34 10.80 -8.14 4.98
N SER A 35 11.39 -8.38 3.80
CA SER A 35 11.03 -7.66 2.59
C SER A 35 9.55 -7.88 2.22
N SER A 36 8.87 -6.80 1.84
CA SER A 36 7.54 -6.82 1.22
C SER A 36 7.68 -6.47 -0.27
N PRO A 37 6.62 -6.66 -1.08
CA PRO A 37 6.66 -6.27 -2.49
C PRO A 37 6.81 -4.76 -2.72
N THR A 38 6.58 -3.94 -1.69
CA THR A 38 6.73 -2.48 -1.72
C THR A 38 8.07 -2.04 -1.12
N THR A 39 8.92 -2.96 -0.65
CA THR A 39 10.29 -2.65 -0.20
C THR A 39 11.14 -2.16 -1.39
N PRO A 40 11.77 -0.98 -1.31
CA PRO A 40 12.67 -0.50 -2.36
C PRO A 40 13.88 -1.43 -2.57
N ARG A 41 14.35 -1.48 -3.82
CA ARG A 41 15.59 -2.18 -4.18
C ARG A 41 16.74 -1.70 -3.31
N GLY A 42 17.59 -2.64 -2.87
CA GLY A 42 18.78 -2.35 -2.06
C GLY A 42 18.50 -2.10 -0.58
N CYS A 43 17.24 -1.96 -0.15
CA CYS A 43 16.93 -1.85 1.28
C CYS A 43 17.28 -3.16 2.01
N ILE A 44 18.06 -3.04 3.09
CA ILE A 44 18.43 -4.16 3.94
C ILE A 44 17.24 -4.51 4.85
N THR A 45 16.84 -5.78 4.83
CA THR A 45 15.79 -6.34 5.68
C THR A 45 16.28 -7.65 6.31
N LYS A 46 15.49 -8.24 7.21
CA LYS A 46 15.90 -9.46 7.91
C LYS A 46 16.15 -10.66 6.99
N THR A 47 15.41 -10.75 5.88
CA THR A 47 15.57 -11.80 4.85
C THR A 47 16.47 -11.39 3.70
N SER A 48 16.78 -10.10 3.59
CA SER A 48 17.62 -9.53 2.53
C SER A 48 18.78 -8.75 3.17
N PRO A 49 19.73 -9.44 3.84
CA PRO A 49 20.83 -8.79 4.55
C PRO A 49 21.78 -8.04 3.62
N TYR A 50 21.80 -8.40 2.34
CA TYR A 50 22.60 -7.75 1.29
C TYR A 50 21.80 -6.73 0.46
N GLY A 51 20.59 -6.38 0.92
CA GLY A 51 19.66 -5.51 0.21
C GLY A 51 18.62 -6.29 -0.62
N SER A 52 17.42 -5.72 -0.78
CA SER A 52 16.37 -6.30 -1.62
C SER A 52 16.81 -6.37 -3.08
N PRO A 53 16.76 -7.54 -3.73
CA PRO A 53 17.19 -7.69 -5.12
C PRO A 53 16.15 -7.19 -6.14
N GLU A 54 14.89 -7.11 -5.72
CA GLU A 54 13.74 -6.79 -6.55
C GLU A 54 13.41 -5.30 -6.51
N ASP A 55 12.82 -4.79 -7.59
CA ASP A 55 12.30 -3.44 -7.64
C ASP A 55 10.95 -3.37 -6.90
N SER A 56 10.70 -2.26 -6.21
CA SER A 56 9.44 -2.08 -5.48
C SER A 56 8.26 -1.96 -6.42
N LEU A 57 7.19 -2.69 -6.12
CA LEU A 57 5.90 -2.52 -6.78
C LEU A 57 5.22 -1.24 -6.29
N ASP A 58 4.86 -0.35 -7.21
CA ASP A 58 3.96 0.75 -6.92
C ASP A 58 2.50 0.26 -7.07
N ALA A 59 1.73 0.32 -5.99
CA ALA A 59 0.33 -0.11 -6.01
C ALA A 59 -0.58 0.76 -6.89
N LEU A 60 -0.32 2.08 -7.04
CA LEU A 60 -1.19 2.97 -7.82
C LEU A 60 -1.37 2.51 -9.28
N PRO A 61 -0.30 2.36 -10.08
CA PRO A 61 -0.45 1.94 -11.48
C PRO A 61 -1.04 0.54 -11.62
N ILE A 62 -0.78 -0.36 -10.66
CA ILE A 62 -1.36 -1.70 -10.65
C ILE A 62 -2.88 -1.64 -10.45
N LEU A 63 -3.34 -0.82 -9.49
CA LEU A 63 -4.77 -0.65 -9.20
C LEU A 63 -5.51 -0.01 -10.38
N LEU A 64 -4.90 0.98 -11.04
CA LEU A 64 -5.44 1.57 -12.26
C LEU A 64 -5.51 0.54 -13.41
N ALA A 65 -4.47 -0.28 -13.58
CA ALA A 65 -4.45 -1.35 -14.58
C ALA A 65 -5.50 -2.45 -14.32
N TYR A 66 -5.92 -2.63 -13.06
CA TYR A 66 -7.01 -3.55 -12.69
C TYR A 66 -8.41 -2.94 -12.86
N ASP A 67 -8.51 -1.70 -13.33
CA ASP A 67 -9.77 -0.98 -13.53
C ASP A 67 -10.58 -0.84 -12.22
N VAL A 68 -9.87 -0.53 -11.13
CA VAL A 68 -10.51 -0.19 -9.85
C VAL A 68 -11.27 1.13 -10.03
N SER A 69 -12.56 1.13 -9.70
CA SER A 69 -13.46 2.26 -9.98
C SER A 69 -13.29 3.47 -9.05
N PHE A 70 -12.66 3.28 -7.87
CA PHE A 70 -12.17 4.36 -7.02
C PHE A 70 -10.77 4.05 -6.49
N VAL A 71 -9.80 4.91 -6.80
CA VAL A 71 -8.41 4.77 -6.34
C VAL A 71 -7.97 6.06 -5.66
N ALA A 72 -7.41 5.94 -4.46
CA ALA A 72 -6.79 7.06 -3.77
C ALA A 72 -5.48 6.64 -3.08
N ARG A 73 -4.57 7.60 -2.88
CA ARG A 73 -3.38 7.45 -2.04
C ARG A 73 -3.36 8.55 -0.99
N THR A 74 -2.94 8.20 0.21
CA THR A 74 -2.75 9.14 1.33
C THR A 74 -1.71 8.58 2.32
N THR A 75 -1.51 9.24 3.47
CA THR A 75 -0.53 8.84 4.49
C THR A 75 -1.10 8.93 5.89
N SER A 76 -0.72 8.00 6.78
CA SER A 76 -1.07 8.01 8.21
C SER A 76 -0.59 9.25 8.97
N LEU A 77 0.25 10.07 8.35
CA LEU A 77 0.73 11.34 8.89
C LEU A 77 -0.27 12.51 8.70
N ARG A 78 -1.32 12.34 7.90
CA ARG A 78 -2.35 13.37 7.60
C ARG A 78 -3.75 12.83 7.94
N ILE A 79 -4.10 12.87 9.23
CA ILE A 79 -5.31 12.24 9.79
C ILE A 79 -6.60 12.76 9.13
N GLU A 80 -6.72 14.08 8.96
CA GLU A 80 -7.89 14.70 8.33
C GLU A 80 -8.08 14.24 6.87
N GLU A 81 -6.98 14.16 6.13
CA GLU A 81 -6.98 13.71 4.73
C GLU A 81 -7.42 12.25 4.62
N ILE A 82 -6.89 11.36 5.48
CA ILE A 82 -7.32 9.96 5.52
C ILE A 82 -8.82 9.86 5.80
N SER A 83 -9.31 10.56 6.82
CA SER A 83 -10.72 10.49 7.21
C SER A 83 -11.63 10.90 6.04
N ALA A 84 -11.28 11.98 5.35
CA ALA A 84 -12.01 12.45 4.17
C ALA A 84 -11.95 11.47 2.99
N VAL A 85 -10.77 10.93 2.69
CA VAL A 85 -10.57 9.99 1.57
C VAL A 85 -11.28 8.65 1.82
N VAL A 86 -11.15 8.10 3.03
CA VAL A 86 -11.81 6.84 3.40
C VAL A 86 -13.33 7.01 3.41
N SER A 87 -13.84 8.14 3.90
CA SER A 87 -15.27 8.44 3.85
C SER A 87 -15.80 8.50 2.41
N LYS A 88 -15.06 9.13 1.49
CA LYS A 88 -15.40 9.13 0.05
C LYS A 88 -15.34 7.74 -0.56
N ALA A 89 -14.33 6.94 -0.21
CA ALA A 89 -14.18 5.56 -0.68
C ALA A 89 -15.35 4.67 -0.26
N MET A 90 -15.84 4.83 0.98
CA MET A 90 -16.99 4.10 1.52
C MET A 90 -18.34 4.53 0.93
N GLN A 91 -18.43 5.76 0.42
CA GLN A 91 -19.65 6.27 -0.24
C GLN A 91 -19.71 5.93 -1.73
N HIS A 92 -18.61 5.49 -2.32
CA HIS A 92 -18.53 5.14 -3.72
C HIS A 92 -19.22 3.78 -3.97
N PRO A 93 -20.20 3.69 -4.88
CA PRO A 93 -20.92 2.45 -5.17
C PRO A 93 -20.08 1.54 -6.07
N GLY A 94 -19.12 0.82 -5.48
CA GLY A 94 -18.22 -0.07 -6.21
C GLY A 94 -16.95 -0.42 -5.44
N PHE A 95 -15.98 -1.00 -6.16
CA PHE A 95 -14.72 -1.41 -5.55
C PHE A 95 -13.78 -0.22 -5.38
N SER A 96 -13.58 0.17 -4.13
CA SER A 96 -12.71 1.29 -3.74
C SER A 96 -11.42 0.77 -3.14
N VAL A 97 -10.28 1.30 -3.56
CA VAL A 97 -8.99 0.99 -2.94
C VAL A 97 -8.29 2.27 -2.51
N VAL A 98 -7.95 2.34 -1.21
CA VAL A 98 -7.16 3.43 -0.64
C VAL A 98 -5.79 2.91 -0.23
N HIS A 99 -4.75 3.41 -0.88
CA HIS A 99 -3.37 3.11 -0.55
C HIS A 99 -2.83 4.09 0.50
N ILE A 100 -2.69 3.63 1.73
CA ILE A 100 -2.28 4.43 2.89
C ILE A 100 -0.82 4.12 3.23
N LEU A 101 0.06 5.09 3.00
CA LEU A 101 1.46 5.01 3.42
C LEU A 101 1.54 5.15 4.95
N SER A 102 1.95 4.09 5.63
CA SER A 102 1.98 3.97 7.09
C SER A 102 3.33 3.48 7.60
N PRO A 103 4.25 4.35 8.07
CA PRO A 103 5.59 3.94 8.46
C PRO A 103 5.60 2.97 9.65
N CYS A 104 6.38 1.89 9.54
CA CYS A 104 6.70 1.04 10.70
C CYS A 104 7.90 1.62 11.46
N VAL A 105 7.71 1.99 12.73
CA VAL A 105 8.80 2.53 13.57
C VAL A 105 9.76 1.46 14.07
N THR A 106 9.28 0.22 14.27
CA THR A 106 10.08 -0.90 14.80
C THR A 106 11.01 -1.49 13.74
N PHE A 107 10.56 -1.54 12.48
CA PHE A 107 11.32 -2.07 11.34
C PHE A 107 11.30 -1.05 10.18
N PRO A 108 11.99 0.09 10.31
CA PRO A 108 11.91 1.16 9.32
C PRO A 108 12.65 0.79 8.03
N VAL A 109 11.95 0.83 6.90
CA VAL A 109 12.54 0.69 5.56
C VAL A 109 12.72 2.05 4.89
N LEU A 110 11.71 2.91 4.97
CA LEU A 110 11.74 4.29 4.49
C LEU A 110 11.71 5.28 5.66
N LYS A 111 12.40 6.41 5.50
CA LYS A 111 12.33 7.52 6.46
C LYS A 111 10.96 8.22 6.35
N GLN A 112 10.37 8.59 7.48
CA GLN A 112 9.06 9.27 7.53
C GLN A 112 9.00 10.56 6.66
N LYS A 113 10.10 11.30 6.55
CA LYS A 113 10.18 12.49 5.69
C LYS A 113 9.89 12.15 4.22
N ALA A 114 10.45 11.05 3.72
CA ALA A 114 10.25 10.59 2.35
C ALA A 114 8.80 10.14 2.08
N LEU A 115 8.01 9.81 3.12
CA LEU A 115 6.60 9.45 2.94
C LEU A 115 5.71 10.67 2.71
N ARG A 116 6.05 11.83 3.30
CA ARG A 116 5.31 13.08 3.11
C ARG A 116 5.40 13.62 1.68
N GLU A 117 6.47 13.28 0.99
CA GLU A 117 6.77 13.71 -0.39
C GLU A 117 6.16 12.76 -1.45
N ARG A 118 5.60 11.62 -1.03
CA ARG A 118 5.04 10.57 -1.92
C ARG A 118 3.51 10.52 -1.94
N THR A 119 2.86 11.47 -1.26
CA THR A 119 1.40 11.70 -1.23
C THR A 119 1.07 13.04 -1.84
#